data_AF-A0A930MF38-F1
#
_entry.id   AF-A0A930MF38-F1
#
_cell.length_a   1.000
_cell.length_b   1.000
_cell.length_c   1.000
_cell.angle_alpha   90.00
_cell.angle_beta   90.00
_cell.angle_gamma   90.00
#
_symmetry.space_group_name_H-M   'P 1'
#
loop_
_entity.id
_entity.type
_entity.pdbx_description
1 polymer ?
#
loop_
_entity_poly.entity_id
_entity_poly.type
_entity_poly.pdbx_seq_one_letter_code
_entity_poly.pdbx_strand_id
1 'polypeptide(L)'
;MTATAWSILPPIITIILALWTKEVYMSLIIGIFSGAMLFAGGNFLQATLTMFQVMADKVGGNVNILVFLVILGILVAAITRSG
;
A
#
# COMPACT_ATOMS: atom_id res chain seq x y z
N MET A 1 -11.74 0.29 20.55
CA MET A 1 -11.01 1.57 20.60
C MET A 1 -9.71 1.37 21.37
N THR A 2 -8.62 1.05 20.69
CA THR A 2 -7.24 1.12 21.22
C THR A 2 -6.44 2.04 20.31
N ALA A 3 -6.91 3.28 20.22
CA ALA A 3 -6.14 4.38 19.66
C ALA A 3 -5.13 4.82 20.72
N THR A 4 -3.94 4.22 20.77
CA THR A 4 -2.87 4.71 21.64
C THR A 4 -1.54 4.07 21.24
N ALA A 5 -0.64 4.87 20.66
CA ALA A 5 0.75 4.56 20.29
C ALA A 5 1.02 3.49 19.20
N TRP A 6 0.37 2.32 19.24
CA TRP A 6 0.75 1.18 18.37
C TRP A 6 0.38 1.36 16.88
N SER A 7 -0.58 2.23 16.56
CA SER A 7 -0.96 2.53 15.17
C SER A 7 0.10 3.35 14.41
N ILE A 8 1.01 4.02 15.12
CA ILE A 8 2.08 4.84 14.52
C ILE A 8 3.30 3.96 14.18
N LEU A 9 3.44 2.82 14.84
CA LEU A 9 4.54 1.87 14.63
C LEU A 9 4.63 1.38 13.16
N PRO A 10 3.55 0.91 12.49
CA PRO A 10 3.63 0.49 11.09
C PRO A 10 4.07 1.62 10.13
N PRO A 11 3.53 2.85 10.20
CA PRO A 11 4.01 3.98 9.41
C PRO A 11 5.48 4.31 9.63
N ILE A 12 5.95 4.31 10.89
CA ILE A 12 7.36 4.61 11.21
C ILE A 12 8.28 3.56 10.60
N ILE A 13 7.96 2.26 10.75
CA ILE A 13 8.73 1.17 10.15
C ILE A 13 8.83 1.35 8.63
N THR A 14 7.71 1.70 8.00
CA THR A 14 7.66 1.96 6.55
C THR A 14 8.57 3.10 6.12
N ILE A 15 8.57 4.22 6.84
CA ILE A 15 9.40 5.38 6.48
C ILE A 15 10.88 5.06 6.67
N ILE A 16 11.24 4.45 7.80
CA ILE A 16 12.64 4.10 8.11
C ILE A 16 13.18 3.11 7.08
N LEU A 17 12.42 2.05 6.77
CA LEU A 17 12.83 1.06 5.77
C LEU A 17 12.94 1.69 4.39
N ALA A 18 11.99 2.55 3.98
CA ALA A 18 12.04 3.20 2.67
C ALA A 18 13.27 4.09 2.49
N LEU A 19 13.70 4.79 3.56
CA LEU A 19 14.90 5.63 3.52
C LEU A 19 16.19 4.80 3.52
N TRP A 20 16.23 3.66 4.21
CA TRP A 20 17.41 2.82 4.27
C TRP A 20 17.60 1.95 3.02
N THR A 21 16.55 1.29 2.56
CA THR A 21 16.61 0.38 1.39
C THR A 21 16.51 1.12 0.07
N LYS A 22 16.10 2.40 0.06
CA LYS A 22 15.78 3.18 -1.16
C LYS A 22 14.74 2.50 -2.07
N GLU A 23 14.05 1.48 -1.57
CA GLU A 23 13.03 0.72 -2.29
C GLU A 23 11.66 0.98 -1.65
N VAL A 24 10.89 1.87 -2.27
CA VAL A 24 9.59 2.30 -1.73
C VAL A 24 8.57 1.15 -1.74
N TYR A 25 8.56 0.35 -2.80
CA TYR A 25 7.57 -0.72 -2.97
C TYR A 25 7.70 -1.82 -1.90
N MET A 26 8.92 -2.30 -1.67
CA MET A 26 9.19 -3.33 -0.66
C MET A 26 8.92 -2.83 0.76
N SER A 27 9.26 -1.56 1.03
CA SER A 27 8.94 -0.95 2.31
C SER A 27 7.43 -0.85 2.56
N LEU A 28 6.66 -0.47 1.54
CA LEU A 28 5.20 -0.33 1.65
C LEU A 28 4.54 -1.68 2.01
N ILE A 29 4.98 -2.77 1.39
CA ILE A 29 4.46 -4.12 1.67
C ILE A 29 4.73 -4.52 3.12
N ILE A 30 5.96 -4.33 3.61
CA ILE A 30 6.34 -4.67 4.99
C ILE A 30 5.55 -3.81 5.99
N GLY A 31 5.32 -2.53 5.66
CA GLY A 31 4.48 -1.62 6.41
C GLY A 31 3.04 -2.11 6.57
N ILE A 32 2.37 -2.43 5.46
CA ILE A 32 1.00 -2.95 5.45
C ILE A 32 0.93 -4.29 6.19
N PHE A 33 1.90 -5.18 5.99
CA PHE A 33 1.96 -6.46 6.67
C PHE A 33 2.09 -6.29 8.20
N SER A 34 2.99 -5.41 8.66
CA SER A 34 3.12 -5.11 10.09
C SER A 34 1.85 -4.49 10.69
N GLY A 35 1.16 -3.62 9.95
CA GLY A 35 -0.12 -3.06 10.34
C GLY A 35 -1.24 -4.10 10.41
N ALA A 36 -1.30 -5.01 9.44
CA ALA A 36 -2.28 -6.09 9.42
C ALA A 36 -2.01 -7.12 10.53
N MET A 37 -0.75 -7.39 10.87
CA MET A 37 -0.37 -8.27 11.98
C MET A 37 -0.76 -7.68 13.34
N LEU A 38 -0.58 -6.37 13.52
CA LEU A 38 -1.05 -5.65 14.71
C LEU A 38 -2.58 -5.64 14.80
N PHE A 39 -3.28 -5.52 13.66
CA PHE A 39 -4.74 -5.59 13.61
C PHE A 39 -5.27 -7.00 13.93
N ALA A 40 -4.58 -8.05 13.47
CA ALA A 40 -4.97 -9.44 13.68
C ALA A 40 -4.50 -10.06 15.01
N GLY A 41 -3.87 -9.28 15.90
CA GLY A 41 -3.50 -9.71 17.25
C GLY A 41 -2.59 -10.94 17.32
N GLY A 42 -1.78 -11.20 16.28
CA GLY A 42 -0.86 -12.35 16.22
C GLY A 42 -1.35 -13.56 15.41
N ASN A 43 -2.55 -13.51 14.81
CA ASN A 43 -3.00 -14.56 13.88
C ASN A 43 -2.53 -14.28 12.44
N PHE A 44 -1.52 -15.03 11.97
CA PHE A 44 -0.90 -14.86 10.65
C PHE A 44 -1.89 -15.01 9.48
N LEU A 45 -2.86 -15.93 9.61
CA LEU A 45 -3.86 -16.17 8.58
C LEU A 45 -4.82 -14.97 8.47
N GLN A 46 -5.25 -14.44 9.61
CA GLN A 46 -6.15 -13.29 9.64
C GLN A 46 -5.45 -11.98 9.27
N ALA A 47 -4.17 -11.83 9.59
CA ALA A 47 -3.34 -10.72 9.14
C ALA A 47 -3.23 -10.68 7.61
N THR A 48 -2.94 -11.83 6.99
CA THR A 48 -2.81 -11.95 5.53
C THR A 48 -4.15 -11.65 4.84
N LEU A 49 -5.25 -12.21 5.34
CA LEU A 49 -6.60 -11.92 4.81
C LEU A 49 -6.95 -10.43 4.94
N THR A 50 -6.65 -9.82 6.08
CA THR A 50 -6.90 -8.38 6.32
C THR A 50 -6.05 -7.51 5.37
N MET A 51 -4.79 -7.89 5.15
CA MET A 51 -3.92 -7.20 4.19
C MET A 51 -4.53 -7.22 2.78
N PHE A 52 -4.94 -8.39 2.29
CA PHE A 52 -5.58 -8.50 0.96
C PHE A 52 -6.91 -7.76 0.90
N GLN A 53 -7.72 -7.82 1.96
CA GLN A 53 -9.01 -7.13 2.01
C GLN A 53 -8.83 -5.61 1.95
N VAL A 54 -7.90 -5.05 2.74
CA VAL A 54 -7.60 -3.60 2.70
C VAL A 54 -7.06 -3.18 1.34
N MET A 55 -6.21 -4.00 0.71
CA MET A 55 -5.73 -3.72 -0.65
C MET A 55 -6.87 -3.74 -1.67
N ALA A 56 -7.74 -4.76 -1.61
CA ALA A 56 -8.90 -4.89 -2.50
C ALA A 56 -9.88 -3.72 -2.33
N ASP A 57 -10.18 -3.32 -1.10
CA ASP A 57 -11.08 -2.19 -0.82
C ASP A 57 -10.50 -0.87 -1.32
N LYS A 58 -9.19 -0.63 -1.13
CA LYS A 58 -8.54 0.59 -1.60
C LYS A 58 -8.41 0.65 -3.12
N VAL A 59 -8.15 -0.47 -3.77
CA VAL A 59 -8.11 -0.57 -5.24
C VAL A 59 -9.52 -0.42 -5.81
N GLY A 60 -10.49 -1.17 -5.26
CA GLY A 60 -11.89 -1.16 -5.69
C GLY A 60 -12.58 0.19 -5.49
N GLY A 61 -12.33 0.86 -4.36
CA GLY A 61 -12.88 2.19 -4.08
C GLY A 61 -12.31 3.31 -4.95
N ASN A 62 -11.14 3.11 -5.56
CA ASN A 62 -10.45 4.11 -6.38
C ASN A 62 -10.33 3.71 -7.85
N VAL A 63 -11.19 2.80 -8.33
CA VAL A 63 -11.19 2.34 -9.74
C VAL A 63 -11.28 3.50 -10.73
N ASN A 64 -12.04 4.55 -10.42
CA ASN A 64 -12.16 5.72 -11.29
C ASN A 64 -10.81 6.41 -11.55
N ILE A 65 -9.98 6.53 -10.51
CA ILE A 65 -8.64 7.12 -10.63
C ILE A 65 -7.73 6.17 -11.41
N LEU A 66 -7.83 4.86 -11.19
CA LEU A 66 -7.05 3.87 -11.94
C LEU A 66 -7.36 3.93 -13.45
N VAL A 67 -8.64 4.01 -13.83
CA VAL A 67 -9.05 4.16 -15.23
C VAL A 67 -8.49 5.45 -15.83
N PHE A 68 -8.56 6.56 -15.08
CA PHE A 68 -7.99 7.84 -15.51
C PHE A 68 -6.47 7.77 -15.73
N LEU A 69 -5.74 7.15 -14.80
CA LEU A 69 -4.28 6.97 -14.90
C LEU A 69 -3.89 6.08 -16.09
N VAL A 70 -4.66 5.04 -16.38
CA VAL A 70 -4.42 4.18 -17.55
C VAL A 70 -4.58 4.96 -18.85
N ILE A 71 -5.64 5.76 -18.98
CA ILE A 71 -5.85 6.60 -20.18
C ILE A 71 -4.72 7.62 -20.33
N LEU A 72 -4.34 8.32 -19.25
CA LEU A 72 -3.20 9.24 -19.27
C LEU A 72 -1.90 8.54 -19.66
N GLY A 73 -1.63 7.34 -19.15
CA GLY A 73 -0.44 6.56 -19.50
C GLY A 73 -0.38 6.23 -20.98
N ILE A 74 -1.51 5.82 -21.59
CA ILE A 74 -1.59 5.54 -23.02
C ILE A 74 -1.36 6.80 -23.84
N LEU A 75 -1.94 7.94 -23.44
CA LEU A 75 -1.75 9.23 -24.12
C LEU A 75 -0.28 9.68 -24.09
N VAL A 76 0.37 9.62 -22.92
CA VAL A 76 1.79 10.00 -22.77
C VAL A 76 2.69 9.08 -23.60
N ALA A 77 2.41 7.77 -23.61
CA ALA A 77 3.16 6.82 -24.42
C ALA A 77 2.99 7.08 -25.94
N ALA A 78 1.79 7.44 -26.38
CA ALA A 78 1.53 7.80 -27.78
C ALA A 78 2.26 9.08 -28.20
N ILE A 79 2.20 10.13 -27.37
CA ILE A 79 2.90 11.40 -27.60
C ILE A 79 4.41 11.17 -27.71
N THR A 80 4.98 10.39 -26.79
CA THR A 80 6.42 10.07 -26.73
C THR A 80 6.88 9.26 -27.94
N ARG A 81 5.99 8.53 -28.63
CA ARG A 81 6.29 7.78 -29.86
C ARG A 81 6.09 8.59 -31.13
N SER A 82 5.29 9.65 -31.07
CA SER A 82 4.96 10.51 -32.22
C SER A 82 5.92 11.68 -32.42
N GLY A 83 6.77 11.97 -31.43
CA GLY A 83 7.94 12.84 -31.55
C GLY A 83 9.21 12.03 -31.64
#